data_AF-A0A139I1Q5-F1
#
_entry.id   AF-A0A139I1Q5-F1
#
_cell.length_a   1.000
_cell.length_b   1.000
_cell.length_c   1.000
_cell.angle_alpha   90.00
_cell.angle_beta   90.00
_cell.angle_gamma   90.00
#
_symmetry.space_group_name_H-M   'P 1'
#
loop_
_entity.id
_entity.type
_entity.pdbx_description
1 polymer ?
#
loop_
_entity_poly.entity_id
_entity_poly.type
_entity_poly.pdbx_seq_one_letter_code
_entity_poly.pdbx_strand_id
1 'polypeptide(L)'
;MTSPSLTETWHKDTYATICPSKRAGLSLRWEAVVITGGASGIGKGLTRAFADAGAACIAILGRREDVLMAPKQEIETQNEGVAISVYVADVADLVSIEKAASLAGDWGVLVSNAG
;
A
#
# COMPACT_ATOMS: atom_id res chain seq x y z
N MET A 1 -21.70 -18.46 13.58
CA MET A 1 -22.68 -17.42 13.97
C MET A 1 -22.54 -16.26 12.99
N THR A 2 -23.55 -16.04 12.15
CA THR A 2 -23.59 -14.92 11.21
C THR A 2 -23.87 -13.64 11.99
N SER A 3 -22.94 -12.68 11.93
CA SER A 3 -23.17 -11.33 12.46
C SER A 3 -24.35 -10.68 11.74
N PRO A 4 -25.18 -9.87 12.42
CA PRO A 4 -26.31 -9.22 11.77
C PRO A 4 -25.82 -8.31 10.64
N SER A 5 -26.33 -8.53 9.43
CA SER A 5 -25.98 -7.83 8.20
C SER A 5 -27.25 -7.32 7.53
N LEU A 6 -27.20 -6.11 6.97
CA LEU A 6 -28.29 -5.53 6.17
C LEU A 6 -28.41 -6.17 4.78
N THR A 7 -27.35 -6.85 4.33
CA THR A 7 -27.29 -7.53 3.03
C THR A 7 -27.22 -9.04 3.20
N GLU A 8 -27.80 -9.78 2.26
CA GLU A 8 -27.76 -11.25 2.24
C GLU A 8 -26.32 -11.80 2.19
N THR A 9 -25.48 -11.14 1.39
CA THR A 9 -24.07 -11.49 1.27
C THR A 9 -23.21 -10.53 2.09
N TRP A 10 -22.39 -11.08 2.97
CA TRP A 10 -21.43 -10.34 3.79
C TRP A 10 -20.01 -10.75 3.39
N HIS A 11 -19.21 -9.79 2.93
CA HIS A 11 -17.82 -10.03 2.52
C HIS A 11 -16.87 -9.72 3.69
N LYS A 12 -16.01 -10.68 4.04
CA LYS A 12 -14.91 -10.50 5.01
C LYS A 12 -13.54 -10.51 4.36
N ASP A 13 -13.52 -10.73 3.05
CA ASP A 13 -12.34 -10.83 2.24
C ASP A 13 -12.68 -10.33 0.82
N THR A 14 -11.63 -10.17 0.05
CA THR A 14 -11.64 -9.80 -1.35
C THR A 14 -12.42 -10.83 -2.17
N TYR A 15 -13.34 -10.37 -3.00
CA TYR A 15 -14.11 -11.19 -3.94
C TYR A 15 -13.71 -10.90 -5.39
N ALA A 16 -14.11 -11.77 -6.32
CA ALA A 16 -13.57 -11.79 -7.69
C ALA A 16 -13.55 -10.43 -8.39
N THR A 17 -14.60 -9.62 -8.24
CA THR A 17 -14.74 -8.31 -8.91
C THR A 17 -13.73 -7.26 -8.43
N ILE A 18 -13.29 -7.34 -7.18
CA ILE A 18 -12.35 -6.37 -6.57
C ILE A 18 -10.98 -6.99 -6.26
N CYS A 19 -10.75 -8.23 -6.67
CA CYS A 19 -9.49 -8.93 -6.42
C CYS A 19 -8.33 -8.28 -7.20
N PRO A 20 -7.30 -7.74 -6.51
CA PRO A 20 -6.21 -7.00 -7.16
C PRO A 20 -5.49 -7.80 -8.25
N SER A 21 -5.27 -9.08 -8.01
CA SER A 21 -4.56 -9.98 -8.94
C SER A 21 -5.42 -10.47 -10.11
N LYS A 22 -6.75 -10.34 -10.06
CA LYS A 22 -7.67 -10.89 -11.08
C LYS A 22 -8.23 -9.83 -12.03
N ARG A 23 -7.94 -8.54 -11.79
CA ARG A 23 -8.49 -7.44 -12.60
C ARG A 23 -7.55 -7.07 -13.75
N ALA A 24 -7.55 -7.89 -14.80
CA ALA A 24 -6.65 -7.76 -15.96
C ALA A 24 -6.67 -6.37 -16.63
N GLY A 25 -7.79 -5.64 -16.58
CA GLY A 25 -7.92 -4.29 -17.15
C GLY A 25 -7.32 -3.15 -16.32
N LEU A 26 -6.82 -3.41 -15.11
CA LEU A 26 -6.23 -2.41 -14.19
C LEU A 26 -4.86 -2.85 -13.66
N SER A 27 -4.06 -3.52 -14.48
CA SER A 27 -2.70 -3.91 -14.11
C SER A 27 -1.84 -2.68 -13.81
N LEU A 28 -1.16 -2.68 -12.67
CA LEU A 28 -0.30 -1.60 -12.18
C LEU A 28 1.19 -1.84 -12.43
N ARG A 29 1.52 -2.78 -13.33
CA ARG A 29 2.90 -3.24 -13.61
C ARG A 29 3.90 -2.16 -14.03
N TRP A 30 3.42 -0.96 -14.38
CA TRP A 30 4.24 0.17 -14.78
C TRP A 30 4.11 1.38 -13.84
N GLU A 31 3.27 1.27 -12.81
CA GLU A 31 2.96 2.38 -11.92
C GLU A 31 3.79 2.30 -10.64
N ALA A 32 4.49 3.40 -10.33
CA ALA A 32 5.07 3.63 -9.03
C ALA A 32 4.01 4.21 -8.08
N VAL A 33 3.92 3.64 -6.88
CA VAL A 33 2.86 3.94 -5.91
C VAL A 33 3.47 4.50 -4.63
N VAL A 34 2.97 5.64 -4.15
CA VAL A 34 3.35 6.23 -2.85
C VAL A 34 2.18 6.13 -1.88
N ILE A 35 2.43 5.64 -0.66
CA ILE A 35 1.39 5.45 0.37
C ILE A 35 1.87 6.07 1.69
N THR A 36 1.15 7.07 2.18
CA THR A 36 1.38 7.59 3.54
C THR A 36 0.68 6.71 4.58
N GLY A 37 1.38 6.39 5.68
CA GLY A 37 0.87 5.46 6.68
C GLY A 37 0.80 4.00 6.21
N GLY A 38 1.63 3.59 5.23
CA GLY A 38 1.55 2.28 4.57
C GLY A 38 1.92 1.05 5.41
N ALA A 39 2.25 1.22 6.69
CA ALA A 39 2.75 0.16 7.58
C ALA A 39 1.68 -0.55 8.43
N SER A 40 0.52 0.07 8.65
CA SER A 40 -0.47 -0.45 9.59
C SER A 40 -1.90 -0.31 9.08
N GLY A 41 -2.83 -1.04 9.70
CA GLY A 41 -4.26 -0.95 9.45
C GLY A 41 -4.61 -0.98 7.96
N ILE A 42 -5.34 0.05 7.51
CA ILE A 42 -5.76 0.22 6.12
C ILE A 42 -4.55 0.41 5.21
N GLY A 43 -3.56 1.21 5.62
CA GLY A 43 -2.35 1.47 4.83
C GLY A 43 -1.56 0.20 4.51
N LYS A 44 -1.41 -0.71 5.48
CA LYS A 44 -0.78 -2.03 5.24
C LYS A 44 -1.58 -2.85 4.23
N GLY A 45 -2.91 -2.86 4.37
CA GLY A 45 -3.79 -3.54 3.43
C GLY A 45 -3.69 -2.99 2.00
N LEU A 46 -3.55 -1.66 1.86
CA LEU A 46 -3.31 -1.01 0.58
C LEU A 46 -1.95 -1.41 -0.01
N THR A 47 -0.87 -1.32 0.76
CA THR A 47 0.47 -1.77 0.34
C THR A 47 0.44 -3.21 -0.17
N ARG A 48 -0.26 -4.09 0.55
CA ARG A 48 -0.46 -5.49 0.14
C ARG A 48 -1.22 -5.58 -1.17
N ALA A 49 -2.35 -4.89 -1.30
CA ALA A 49 -3.18 -4.93 -2.50
C ALA A 49 -2.46 -4.39 -3.75
N PHE A 50 -1.65 -3.33 -3.61
CA PHE A 50 -0.84 -2.81 -4.69
C PHE A 50 0.28 -3.78 -5.09
N ALA A 51 0.89 -4.46 -4.13
CA ALA A 51 1.86 -5.51 -4.41
C ALA A 51 1.21 -6.70 -5.13
N ASP A 52 0.03 -7.14 -4.69
CA ASP A 52 -0.74 -8.22 -5.32
C ASP A 52 -1.24 -7.84 -6.73
N ALA A 53 -1.42 -6.55 -7.01
CA ALA A 53 -1.71 -6.00 -8.35
C ALA A 53 -0.47 -5.88 -9.25
N GLY A 54 0.71 -6.19 -8.71
CA GLY A 54 2.00 -6.15 -9.41
C GLY A 54 2.51 -4.75 -9.66
N ALA A 55 2.31 -3.79 -8.74
CA ALA A 55 2.89 -2.45 -8.85
C ALA A 55 4.40 -2.50 -9.14
N ALA A 56 4.91 -1.60 -9.98
CA ALA A 56 6.32 -1.59 -10.38
C ALA A 56 7.25 -1.36 -9.18
N CYS A 57 6.87 -0.41 -8.32
CA CYS A 57 7.47 -0.20 -7.01
C CYS A 57 6.47 0.49 -6.08
N ILE A 58 6.67 0.32 -4.78
CA ILE A 58 5.80 0.90 -3.74
C ILE A 58 6.66 1.63 -2.73
N ALA A 59 6.40 2.90 -2.49
CA ALA A 59 7.02 3.70 -1.44
C ALA A 59 6.03 3.86 -0.28
N ILE A 60 6.39 3.35 0.91
CA ILE A 60 5.60 3.56 2.13
C ILE A 60 6.25 4.60 3.03
N LEU A 61 5.44 5.56 3.47
CA LEU A 61 5.88 6.67 4.32
C LEU A 61 5.31 6.52 5.73
N GLY A 62 6.10 6.88 6.73
CA GLY A 62 5.64 6.98 8.11
C GLY A 62 6.75 7.45 9.06
N ARG A 63 6.39 7.74 10.31
CA ARG A 63 7.33 8.36 11.28
C ARG A 63 8.32 7.38 11.92
N ARG A 64 8.02 6.09 11.87
CA ARG A 64 8.72 5.04 12.63
C ARG A 64 9.24 3.97 11.69
N GLU A 65 10.55 3.99 11.46
CA GLU A 65 11.22 3.07 10.54
C GLU A 65 11.05 1.61 10.97
N ASP A 66 11.22 1.32 12.26
CA ASP A 66 11.04 0.00 12.87
C ASP A 66 9.67 -0.61 12.55
N VAL A 67 8.62 0.24 12.54
CA VAL A 67 7.25 -0.17 12.21
C VAL A 67 7.04 -0.36 10.71
N LEU A 68 7.77 0.36 9.86
CA LEU A 68 7.67 0.26 8.39
C LEU A 68 8.39 -0.98 7.84
N MET A 69 9.48 -1.40 8.49
CA MET A 69 10.33 -2.49 8.00
C MET A 69 9.66 -3.86 8.04
N ALA A 70 8.90 -4.17 9.10
CA ALA A 70 8.25 -5.48 9.22
C ALA A 70 7.19 -5.72 8.10
N PRO A 71 6.26 -4.79 7.82
CA PRO A 71 5.34 -4.90 6.68
C PRO A 71 6.04 -4.99 5.32
N LYS A 72 7.12 -4.23 5.11
CA LYS A 72 7.93 -4.32 3.89
C LYS A 72 8.41 -5.75 3.66
N GLN A 73 9.10 -6.33 4.65
CA GLN A 73 9.67 -7.68 4.53
C GLN A 73 8.59 -8.75 4.34
N GLU A 74 7.50 -8.66 5.10
CA GLU A 74 6.36 -9.57 5.00
C GLU A 74 5.74 -9.56 3.60
N ILE A 75 5.50 -8.38 3.04
CA ILE A 75 4.81 -8.23 1.75
C ILE A 75 5.72 -8.61 0.60
N GLU A 76 7.00 -8.21 0.61
CA GLU A 76 7.99 -8.60 -0.41
C GLU A 76 8.18 -10.11 -0.47
N THR A 77 8.23 -10.80 0.68
CA THR A 77 8.37 -12.27 0.73
C THR A 77 7.18 -12.98 0.06
N GLN A 78 6.01 -12.35 0.11
CA GLN A 78 4.77 -12.90 -0.42
C GLN A 78 4.44 -12.40 -1.85
N ASN A 79 5.26 -11.51 -2.42
CA ASN A 79 5.11 -10.93 -3.76
C ASN A 79 6.48 -10.81 -4.43
N GLU A 80 6.92 -11.90 -5.06
CA GLU A 80 8.19 -11.93 -5.77
C GLU A 80 8.24 -10.86 -6.87
N GLY A 81 9.32 -10.06 -6.86
CA GLY A 81 9.58 -9.04 -7.88
C GLY A 81 9.00 -7.66 -7.60
N VAL A 82 8.20 -7.47 -6.54
CA VAL A 82 7.75 -6.14 -6.11
C VAL A 82 8.77 -5.53 -5.15
N ALA A 83 9.26 -4.33 -5.45
CA ALA A 83 10.16 -3.58 -4.57
C ALA A 83 9.37 -2.59 -3.70
N ILE A 84 9.57 -2.66 -2.39
CA ILE A 84 8.97 -1.72 -1.43
C ILE A 84 10.06 -0.82 -0.83
N SER A 85 10.01 0.49 -1.04
CA SER A 85 10.88 1.46 -0.38
C SER A 85 10.22 2.00 0.89
N VAL A 86 11.03 2.26 1.91
CA VAL A 86 10.60 2.88 3.16
C VAL A 86 11.19 4.28 3.24
N TYR A 87 10.34 5.27 3.48
CA TYR A 87 10.79 6.64 3.73
C TYR A 87 10.23 7.13 5.07
N VAL A 88 11.14 7.50 5.97
CA VAL A 88 10.75 8.09 7.25
C VAL A 88 10.31 9.53 7.01
N ALA A 89 9.03 9.80 7.22
CA ALA A 89 8.45 11.12 7.04
C ALA A 89 7.30 11.39 8.02
N ASP A 90 7.20 12.65 8.46
CA ASP A 90 6.01 13.18 9.11
C ASP A 90 5.20 13.99 8.09
N VAL A 91 3.94 13.60 7.85
CA VAL A 91 3.05 14.29 6.91
C VAL A 91 2.68 15.71 7.35
N ALA A 92 2.87 16.04 8.62
CA ALA A 92 2.68 17.40 9.14
C ALA A 92 3.92 18.29 8.96
N ASP A 93 5.07 17.73 8.58
CA ASP A 93 6.33 18.46 8.33
C ASP A 93 6.61 18.53 6.83
N LEU A 94 6.49 19.73 6.26
CA LEU A 94 6.72 19.99 4.84
C LEU A 94 8.13 19.59 4.40
N VAL A 95 9.16 19.87 5.19
CA VAL A 95 10.55 19.56 4.84
C VAL A 95 10.76 18.05 4.80
N SER A 96 10.13 17.34 5.75
CA SER A 96 10.14 15.88 5.80
C SER A 96 9.50 15.26 4.56
N ILE A 97 8.35 15.78 4.14
CA ILE A 97 7.62 15.28 2.96
C ILE A 97 8.33 15.65 1.66
N GLU A 98 8.87 16.85 1.52
CA GLU A 98 9.65 17.24 0.34
C GLU A 98 10.87 16.33 0.14
N LYS A 99 11.57 16.00 1.23
CA LYS A 99 12.67 15.03 1.20
C LYS A 99 12.20 13.64 0.79
N ALA A 100 11.11 13.14 1.37
CA ALA A 100 10.57 11.81 1.05
C ALA A 100 10.07 11.72 -0.40
N ALA A 101 9.39 12.76 -0.88
CA ALA A 101 8.97 12.92 -2.27
C ALA A 101 10.17 12.89 -3.24
N SER A 102 11.21 13.68 -2.94
CA SER A 102 12.43 13.70 -3.74
C SER A 102 13.10 12.33 -3.83
N LEU A 103 13.13 11.56 -2.73
CA LEU A 103 13.68 10.21 -2.70
C LEU A 103 12.79 9.15 -3.37
N ALA A 104 11.47 9.34 -3.35
CA ALA A 104 10.51 8.44 -4.00
C ALA A 104 10.52 8.56 -5.53
N GLY A 105 10.98 9.70 -6.06
CA GLY A 105 11.04 9.96 -7.49
C GLY A 105 9.66 10.22 -8.09
N ASP A 106 9.46 9.89 -9.37
CA ASP A 106 8.16 10.04 -10.02
C ASP A 106 7.21 8.92 -9.61
N TRP A 107 5.96 9.27 -9.32
CA TRP A 107 4.88 8.32 -9.02
C TRP A 107 3.65 8.58 -9.89
N GLY A 108 2.95 7.51 -10.26
CA GLY A 108 1.66 7.60 -10.94
C GLY A 108 0.48 7.54 -9.97
N VAL A 109 0.68 6.99 -8.78
CA VAL A 109 -0.35 6.84 -7.76
C VAL A 109 0.15 7.37 -6.41
N LEU A 110 -0.65 8.24 -5.79
CA LEU A 110 -0.45 8.69 -4.41
C LEU A 110 -1.68 8.35 -3.58
N VAL A 111 -1.47 7.71 -2.44
CA VAL A 111 -2.51 7.43 -1.45
C VAL A 111 -2.20 8.17 -0.15
N SER A 112 -2.93 9.26 0.08
CA SER A 112 -2.86 10.02 1.32
C SER A 112 -3.71 9.36 2.40
N ASN A 113 -3.12 8.41 3.13
CA ASN A 113 -3.83 7.60 4.12
C ASN A 113 -3.40 7.87 5.58
N ALA A 114 -2.23 8.47 5.82
CA ALA A 114 -1.79 8.78 7.18
C ALA A 114 -2.84 9.62 7.94
N GLY A 115 -3.17 9.19 9.17
CA GLY A 115 -4.16 9.79 10.06
C GLY A 115 -4.14 9.14 11.45
#